data_AF-A0A8T4QTM5-F1
#
_entry.id   AF-A0A8T4QTM5-F1
#
_cell.length_a   1.000
_cell.length_b   1.000
_cell.length_c   1.000
_cell.angle_alpha   90.00
_cell.angle_beta   90.00
_cell.angle_gamma   90.00
#
_symmetry.space_group_name_H-M   'P 1'
#
loop_
_entity.id
_entity.type
_entity.pdbx_description
1 polymer ?
#
loop_
_entity_poly.entity_id
_entity_poly.type
_entity_poly.pdbx_seq_one_letter_code
_entity_poly.pdbx_strand_id
1 'polypeptide(L)'
;MPEEEYSEEERKAFEEKIKRMSPEELKEFQKRNCVFCQIIIGQIPAKKVYEDDHCLAVLEINPAAPGHILLLPKEHHAIMPQIPEEEIGHLFMAAKHLSHALLRGLKCGGINLFVANGAVAGQKFQHFVIHLIPRKESDGIKLELPQREIPEDILSKINEVVQNRFNELMGIKKELVKVETKEHAEKKKEAADEEESEKKKEETEKTDPQEEENEDEKSEESEEEKDGSISLDDIASVLNGGR
;
A
#
# COMPACT_ATOMS: atom_id res chain seq x y z
N MET A 1 -8.10 23.54 18.13
CA MET A 1 -8.20 23.33 19.59
C MET A 1 -6.80 23.16 20.10
N PRO A 2 -6.40 23.79 21.20
CA PRO A 2 -5.11 23.49 21.82
C PRO A 2 -5.13 22.00 22.19
N GLU A 3 -4.14 21.25 21.71
CA GLU A 3 -3.87 19.91 22.19
C GLU A 3 -3.36 20.07 23.62
N GLU A 4 -4.26 19.95 24.60
CA GLU A 4 -3.82 19.80 25.98
C GLU A 4 -3.04 18.49 26.04
N GLU A 5 -1.71 18.59 26.09
CA GLU A 5 -0.83 17.45 26.21
C GLU A 5 -1.07 16.78 27.57
N TYR A 6 -1.72 15.62 27.56
CA TYR A 6 -1.84 14.76 28.73
C TYR A 6 -0.45 14.48 29.33
N SER A 7 -0.35 14.57 30.65
CA SER A 7 0.86 14.23 31.41
C SER A 7 1.22 12.75 31.24
N GLU A 8 2.48 12.38 31.47
CA GLU A 8 2.92 10.99 31.40
C GLU A 8 2.16 10.06 32.36
N GLU A 9 1.78 10.57 33.54
CA GLU A 9 1.00 9.82 34.52
C GLU A 9 -0.41 9.52 34.01
N GLU A 10 -1.07 10.52 33.40
CA GLU A 10 -2.39 10.35 32.78
C GLU A 10 -2.34 9.37 31.61
N ARG A 11 -1.29 9.44 30.77
CA ARG A 11 -1.10 8.49 29.65
C ARG A 11 -0.93 7.06 30.17
N LYS A 12 -0.07 6.84 31.17
CA LYS A 12 0.14 5.52 31.78
C LYS A 12 -1.12 4.98 32.43
N ALA A 13 -1.85 5.81 33.17
CA ALA A 13 -3.12 5.43 33.77
C ALA A 13 -4.17 5.05 32.72
N PHE A 14 -4.22 5.78 31.61
CA PHE A 14 -5.10 5.48 30.49
C PHE A 14 -4.70 4.18 29.77
N GLU A 15 -3.42 3.94 29.54
CA GLU A 15 -2.91 2.68 28.99
C GLU A 15 -3.23 1.48 29.87
N GLU A 16 -3.04 1.59 31.19
CA GLU A 16 -3.43 0.53 32.13
C GLU A 16 -4.94 0.27 32.09
N LYS A 17 -5.75 1.32 31.99
CA LYS A 17 -7.20 1.20 31.87
C LYS A 17 -7.58 0.45 30.60
N ILE A 18 -6.99 0.81 29.45
CA ILE A 18 -7.22 0.11 28.18
C ILE A 18 -6.82 -1.37 28.28
N LYS A 19 -5.66 -1.68 28.87
CA LYS A 19 -5.18 -3.06 29.04
C LYS A 19 -6.11 -3.95 29.88
N ARG A 20 -6.94 -3.34 30.74
CA ARG A 20 -7.90 -4.07 31.59
C ARG A 20 -9.30 -4.20 30.97
N MET A 21 -9.57 -3.54 29.83
CA MET A 21 -10.85 -3.67 29.13
C MET A 21 -10.96 -5.03 28.45
N SER A 22 -12.16 -5.60 28.48
CA SER A 22 -12.53 -6.70 27.58
C SER A 22 -12.53 -6.24 26.11
N PRO A 23 -12.45 -7.17 25.15
CA PRO A 23 -12.55 -6.85 23.73
C PRO A 23 -13.83 -6.05 23.38
N GLU A 24 -14.96 -6.39 24.00
CA GLU A 24 -16.24 -5.72 23.78
C GLU A 24 -16.24 -4.30 24.34
N GLU A 25 -15.70 -4.10 25.54
CA GLU A 25 -15.56 -2.77 26.15
C GLU A 25 -14.63 -1.87 25.34
N LEU A 26 -13.52 -2.41 24.84
CA LEU A 26 -12.58 -1.66 24.02
C LEU A 26 -13.22 -1.23 22.69
N LYS A 27 -13.96 -2.13 22.03
CA LYS A 27 -14.67 -1.82 20.79
C LYS A 27 -15.72 -0.72 21.00
N GLU A 28 -16.49 -0.81 22.06
CA GLU A 28 -17.49 0.21 22.40
C GLU A 28 -16.84 1.55 22.76
N PHE A 29 -15.72 1.52 23.49
CA PHE A 29 -14.94 2.71 23.82
C PHE A 29 -14.40 3.39 22.55
N GLN A 30 -13.83 2.64 21.61
CA GLN A 30 -13.36 3.15 20.33
C GLN A 30 -14.50 3.77 19.51
N LYS A 31 -15.65 3.08 19.41
CA LYS A 31 -16.84 3.56 18.68
C LYS A 31 -17.35 4.89 19.26
N ARG A 32 -17.43 5.03 20.59
CA ARG A 32 -17.88 6.27 21.25
C ARG A 32 -16.94 7.46 21.04
N ASN A 33 -15.63 7.21 21.03
CA ASN A 33 -14.61 8.24 20.85
C ASN A 33 -14.23 8.47 19.39
N CYS A 34 -14.91 7.81 18.45
CA CYS A 34 -14.66 7.96 17.02
C CYS A 34 -15.48 9.11 16.44
N VAL A 35 -14.78 10.12 15.90
CA VAL A 35 -15.40 11.28 15.21
C VAL A 35 -16.31 10.85 14.06
N PHE A 36 -15.95 9.80 13.31
CA PHE A 36 -16.76 9.30 12.20
C PHE A 36 -18.01 8.58 12.67
N CYS A 37 -17.95 7.82 13.77
CA CYS A 37 -19.14 7.24 14.40
C CYS A 37 -20.09 8.35 14.87
N GLN A 38 -19.56 9.44 15.43
CA GLN A 38 -20.37 10.61 15.81
C GLN A 38 -21.00 11.31 14.60
N ILE A 39 -20.33 11.36 13.44
CA ILE A 39 -20.91 11.84 12.18
C ILE A 39 -22.04 10.90 11.72
N ILE A 40 -21.81 9.58 11.75
CA ILE A 40 -22.78 8.56 11.31
C ILE A 40 -24.09 8.66 12.09
N ILE A 41 -24.02 8.83 13.41
CA ILE A 41 -25.20 8.98 14.28
C ILE A 41 -25.76 10.41 14.32
N GLY A 42 -25.16 11.35 13.57
CA GLY A 42 -25.65 12.73 13.44
C GLY A 42 -25.34 13.66 14.62
N GLN A 43 -24.43 13.29 15.53
CA GLN A 43 -23.95 14.17 16.60
C GLN A 43 -23.05 15.27 16.06
N ILE A 44 -22.22 14.95 15.07
CA ILE A 44 -21.39 15.94 14.35
C ILE A 44 -22.02 16.18 12.97
N PRO A 45 -22.29 17.45 12.60
CA PRO A 45 -22.86 17.76 11.30
C PRO A 45 -21.85 17.46 10.18
N ALA A 46 -22.31 16.87 9.09
CA ALA A 46 -21.54 16.65 7.88
C ALA A 46 -22.41 16.85 6.63
N LYS A 47 -21.79 17.26 5.53
CA LYS A 47 -22.46 17.36 4.23
C LYS A 47 -22.52 15.98 3.58
N LYS A 48 -23.65 15.30 3.73
CA LYS A 48 -23.89 13.97 3.16
C LYS A 48 -24.04 14.05 1.63
N VAL A 49 -23.31 13.20 0.92
CA VAL A 49 -23.39 13.02 -0.53
C VAL A 49 -24.19 11.77 -0.89
N TYR A 50 -24.02 10.72 -0.08
CA TYR A 50 -24.71 9.44 -0.25
C TYR A 50 -24.86 8.76 1.12
N GLU A 51 -25.94 8.05 1.33
CA GLU A 51 -26.17 7.23 2.52
C GLU A 51 -27.11 6.08 2.17
N ASP A 52 -26.77 4.89 2.64
CA ASP A 52 -27.66 3.71 2.64
C ASP A 52 -27.53 2.97 3.99
N ASP A 53 -28.05 1.75 4.07
CA ASP A 53 -28.05 0.97 5.31
C ASP A 53 -26.65 0.53 5.76
N HIS A 54 -25.66 0.51 4.86
CA HIS A 54 -24.32 -0.02 5.12
C HIS A 54 -23.23 1.05 5.19
N CYS A 55 -23.39 2.16 4.48
CA CYS A 55 -22.33 3.15 4.35
C CYS A 55 -22.85 4.60 4.28
N LEU A 56 -21.91 5.51 4.49
CA LEU A 56 -22.12 6.95 4.47
C LEU A 56 -20.98 7.61 3.70
N ALA A 57 -21.32 8.47 2.74
CA ALA A 57 -20.36 9.32 2.04
C ALA A 57 -20.60 10.79 2.41
N VAL A 58 -19.55 11.49 2.84
CA VAL A 58 -19.59 12.90 3.23
C VAL A 58 -18.49 13.69 2.53
N LEU A 59 -18.71 15.00 2.36
CA LEU A 59 -17.63 15.89 1.92
C LEU A 59 -16.61 16.09 3.04
N GLU A 60 -15.33 15.99 2.70
CA GLU A 60 -14.22 16.33 3.59
C GLU A 60 -14.25 17.83 3.93
N ILE A 61 -14.08 18.16 5.22
CA ILE A 61 -14.08 19.53 5.72
C ILE A 61 -12.76 20.26 5.41
N ASN A 62 -11.65 19.51 5.34
CA ASN A 62 -10.33 19.99 4.95
C ASN A 62 -9.90 19.29 3.65
N PRO A 63 -10.55 19.59 2.52
CA PRO A 63 -10.43 18.78 1.31
C PRO A 63 -9.07 18.97 0.63
N ALA A 64 -8.46 17.86 0.16
CA ALA A 64 -7.28 17.92 -0.68
C ALA A 64 -7.59 18.52 -2.06
N ALA A 65 -8.80 18.28 -2.58
CA ALA A 65 -9.31 18.83 -3.83
C ALA A 65 -10.80 19.17 -3.72
N PRO A 66 -11.32 20.13 -4.51
CA PRO A 66 -12.77 20.36 -4.60
C PRO A 66 -13.54 19.08 -4.93
N GLY A 67 -14.47 18.70 -4.06
CA GLY A 67 -15.24 17.45 -4.18
C GLY A 67 -14.60 16.23 -3.54
N HIS A 68 -13.58 16.39 -2.70
CA HIS A 68 -13.04 15.30 -1.88
C HIS A 68 -14.13 14.71 -0.98
N ILE A 69 -14.41 13.42 -1.18
CA ILE A 69 -15.39 12.65 -0.42
C ILE A 69 -14.69 11.65 0.48
N LEU A 70 -15.22 11.48 1.69
CA LEU A 70 -14.92 10.37 2.59
C LEU A 70 -16.08 9.38 2.53
N LEU A 71 -15.80 8.14 2.14
CA LEU A 71 -16.75 7.03 2.18
C LEU A 71 -16.41 6.11 3.37
N LEU A 72 -17.41 5.87 4.21
CA LEU A 72 -17.29 5.23 5.51
C LEU A 72 -18.29 4.07 5.62
N PRO A 73 -17.91 2.91 6.18
CA PRO A 73 -18.89 1.96 6.70
C PRO A 73 -19.65 2.60 7.87
N LYS A 74 -20.92 2.24 8.02
CA LYS A 74 -21.72 2.62 9.19
C LYS A 74 -21.24 1.91 10.45
N GLU A 75 -20.77 0.67 10.31
CA GLU A 75 -20.11 -0.03 11.40
C GLU A 75 -18.68 0.43 11.62
N HIS A 76 -18.25 0.35 12.88
CA HIS A 76 -16.91 0.76 13.28
C HIS A 76 -15.90 -0.36 13.01
N HIS A 77 -15.03 -0.11 12.04
CA HIS A 77 -13.86 -0.94 11.74
C HIS A 77 -12.65 -0.02 11.68
N ALA A 78 -11.55 -0.36 12.34
CA ALA A 78 -10.39 0.53 12.38
C ALA A 78 -9.63 0.52 11.04
N ILE A 79 -9.46 -0.65 10.44
CA ILE A 79 -8.67 -0.88 9.22
C ILE A 79 -9.35 -1.91 8.31
N MET A 80 -9.02 -1.90 7.02
CA MET A 80 -9.62 -2.77 6.00
C MET A 80 -9.69 -4.26 6.39
N PRO A 81 -8.63 -4.89 6.96
CA PRO A 81 -8.66 -6.32 7.27
C PRO A 81 -9.70 -6.74 8.32
N GLN A 82 -10.29 -5.79 9.06
CA GLN A 82 -11.33 -6.06 10.05
C GLN A 82 -12.75 -6.07 9.45
N ILE A 83 -12.89 -5.61 8.21
CA ILE A 83 -14.19 -5.42 7.56
C ILE A 83 -14.65 -6.76 6.94
N PRO A 84 -15.90 -7.18 7.19
CA PRO A 84 -16.48 -8.33 6.52
C PRO A 84 -16.46 -8.20 4.99
N GLU A 85 -16.30 -9.32 4.28
CA GLU A 85 -16.17 -9.35 2.81
C GLU A 85 -17.33 -8.68 2.07
N GLU A 86 -18.57 -8.93 2.52
CA GLU A 86 -19.77 -8.34 1.92
C GLU A 86 -19.79 -6.81 2.10
N GLU A 87 -19.38 -6.33 3.27
CA GLU A 87 -19.37 -4.91 3.60
C GLU A 87 -18.29 -4.15 2.83
N ILE A 88 -17.07 -4.71 2.72
CA ILE A 88 -16.01 -4.10 1.91
C ILE A 88 -16.37 -4.13 0.41
N GLY A 89 -17.02 -5.20 -0.06
CA GLY A 89 -17.57 -5.27 -1.42
C GLY A 89 -18.59 -4.15 -1.69
N HIS A 90 -19.53 -3.94 -0.76
CA HIS A 90 -20.52 -2.87 -0.84
C HIS A 90 -19.89 -1.48 -0.89
N LEU A 91 -18.89 -1.22 -0.03
CA LEU A 91 -18.15 0.04 -0.02
C LEU A 91 -17.48 0.34 -1.37
N PHE A 92 -16.83 -0.65 -1.99
CA PHE A 92 -16.20 -0.42 -3.31
C PHE A 92 -17.23 -0.27 -4.44
N MET A 93 -18.40 -0.90 -4.32
CA MET A 93 -19.52 -0.64 -5.22
C MET A 93 -20.03 0.79 -5.10
N ALA A 94 -20.18 1.31 -3.88
CA ALA A 94 -20.52 2.72 -3.66
C ALA A 94 -19.40 3.65 -4.18
N ALA A 95 -18.14 3.35 -3.90
CA ALA A 95 -16.98 4.13 -4.36
C ALA A 95 -16.92 4.24 -5.90
N LYS A 96 -17.22 3.15 -6.61
CA LYS A 96 -17.34 3.14 -8.08
C LYS A 96 -18.38 4.14 -8.59
N HIS A 97 -19.58 4.13 -8.02
CA HIS A 97 -20.67 5.03 -8.44
C HIS A 97 -20.38 6.49 -8.09
N LEU A 98 -19.83 6.74 -6.90
CA LEU A 98 -19.38 8.07 -6.49
C LEU A 98 -18.27 8.60 -7.39
N SER A 99 -17.30 7.76 -7.77
CA SER A 99 -16.24 8.12 -8.72
C SER A 99 -16.81 8.55 -10.07
N HIS A 100 -17.80 7.81 -10.60
CA HIS A 100 -18.48 8.18 -11.84
C HIS A 100 -19.21 9.53 -11.70
N ALA A 101 -19.93 9.74 -10.59
CA ALA A 101 -20.61 11.00 -10.32
C ALA A 101 -19.63 12.18 -10.21
N LEU A 102 -18.48 12.01 -9.57
CA LEU A 102 -17.43 13.04 -9.46
C LEU A 102 -16.82 13.37 -10.83
N LEU A 103 -16.48 12.36 -11.64
CA LEU A 103 -15.95 12.55 -12.99
C LEU A 103 -16.89 13.38 -13.86
N ARG A 104 -18.18 13.03 -13.87
CA ARG A 104 -19.18 13.72 -14.70
C ARG A 104 -19.60 15.07 -14.11
N GLY A 105 -19.86 15.11 -12.81
CA GLY A 105 -20.40 16.29 -12.12
C GLY A 105 -19.38 17.42 -11.99
N LEU A 106 -18.10 17.09 -11.75
CA LEU A 106 -17.05 18.09 -11.55
C LEU A 106 -16.12 18.27 -12.76
N LYS A 107 -16.34 17.48 -13.82
CA LYS A 107 -15.51 17.45 -15.04
C LYS A 107 -14.02 17.34 -14.69
N CYS A 108 -13.70 16.45 -13.76
CA CYS A 108 -12.32 16.16 -13.37
C CYS A 108 -11.72 15.10 -14.31
N GLY A 109 -10.39 15.12 -14.48
CA GLY A 109 -9.67 14.23 -15.39
C GLY A 109 -9.43 12.83 -14.81
N GLY A 110 -9.55 12.68 -13.49
CA GLY A 110 -9.37 11.41 -12.80
C GLY A 110 -9.83 11.48 -11.35
N ILE A 111 -9.80 10.33 -10.66
CA ILE A 111 -10.08 10.20 -9.23
C ILE A 111 -8.94 9.38 -8.62
N ASN A 112 -8.38 9.84 -7.49
CA ASN A 112 -7.61 8.94 -6.63
C ASN A 112 -8.53 8.32 -5.59
N LEU A 113 -8.51 6.99 -5.49
CA LEU A 113 -9.00 6.27 -4.33
C LEU A 113 -7.83 6.04 -3.39
N PHE A 114 -7.92 6.53 -2.16
CA PHE A 114 -6.85 6.40 -1.18
C PHE A 114 -7.37 5.81 0.13
N VAL A 115 -6.65 4.83 0.64
CA VAL A 115 -6.90 4.15 1.91
C VAL A 115 -5.56 4.04 2.64
N ALA A 116 -5.51 4.49 3.88
CA ALA A 116 -4.40 4.25 4.78
C ALA A 116 -4.82 3.24 5.85
N ASN A 117 -4.12 2.10 5.92
CA ASN A 117 -4.32 1.08 6.96
C ASN A 117 -3.18 1.17 7.98
N GLY A 118 -3.46 1.76 9.13
CA GLY A 118 -2.49 1.96 10.21
C GLY A 118 -1.80 3.32 10.19
N ALA A 119 -1.34 3.76 11.37
CA ALA A 119 -0.76 5.09 11.57
C ALA A 119 0.50 5.33 10.71
N VAL A 120 1.35 4.32 10.54
CA VAL A 120 2.57 4.40 9.70
C VAL A 120 2.23 4.63 8.22
N ALA A 121 1.09 4.12 7.76
CA ALA A 121 0.58 4.36 6.41
C ALA A 121 -0.09 5.74 6.24
N GLY A 122 -0.12 6.58 7.29
CA GLY A 122 -0.72 7.90 7.28
C GLY A 122 -2.18 7.95 7.74
N GLN A 123 -2.71 6.89 8.35
CA GLN A 123 -4.07 6.89 8.88
C GLN A 123 -4.17 7.79 10.12
N LYS A 124 -5.06 8.78 10.08
CA LYS A 124 -5.24 9.77 11.15
C LYS A 124 -6.29 9.39 12.20
N PHE A 125 -7.30 8.61 11.80
CA PHE A 125 -8.41 8.24 12.65
C PHE A 125 -8.66 6.74 12.55
N GLN A 126 -9.00 6.11 13.67
CA GLN A 126 -9.26 4.67 13.76
C GLN A 126 -10.69 4.32 13.32
N HIS A 127 -11.09 4.79 12.14
CA HIS A 127 -12.28 4.34 11.41
C HIS A 127 -11.88 4.18 9.95
N PHE A 128 -12.31 3.12 9.31
CA PHE A 128 -11.97 2.86 7.92
C PHE A 128 -12.58 3.92 7.01
N VAL A 129 -11.76 4.56 6.19
CA VAL A 129 -12.19 5.59 5.25
C VAL A 129 -11.61 5.31 3.88
N ILE A 130 -12.47 5.32 2.86
CA ILE A 130 -12.04 5.43 1.47
C ILE A 130 -12.12 6.91 1.09
N HIS A 131 -10.96 7.50 0.81
CA HIS A 131 -10.89 8.85 0.26
C HIS A 131 -11.12 8.79 -1.25
N LEU A 132 -12.07 9.57 -1.75
CA LEU A 132 -12.27 9.81 -3.19
C LEU A 132 -11.85 11.25 -3.49
N ILE A 133 -10.70 11.41 -4.14
CA ILE A 133 -10.10 12.72 -4.41
C ILE A 133 -10.18 13.01 -5.91
N PRO A 134 -11.05 13.94 -6.35
CA PRO A 134 -11.10 14.39 -7.74
C PRO A 134 -9.79 15.05 -8.17
N ARG A 135 -9.28 14.68 -9.34
CA ARG A 135 -8.03 15.18 -9.90
C ARG A 135 -8.24 16.01 -11.15
N LYS A 136 -7.57 17.14 -11.22
CA LYS A 136 -7.51 17.98 -12.41
C LYS A 136 -6.06 18.16 -12.81
N GLU A 137 -5.84 18.47 -14.09
CA GLU A 137 -4.51 18.87 -14.54
C GLU A 137 -4.02 20.04 -13.70
N SER A 138 -2.76 19.94 -13.25
CA SER A 138 -2.09 20.98 -12.47
C SER A 138 -2.80 21.36 -11.16
N ASP A 139 -3.51 20.43 -10.52
CA ASP A 139 -4.16 20.65 -9.22
C ASP A 139 -3.19 20.73 -8.02
N GLY A 140 -1.89 20.56 -8.25
CA GLY A 140 -0.85 20.68 -7.24
C GLY A 140 -0.73 19.48 -6.28
N ILE A 141 -1.59 18.46 -6.44
CA ILE A 141 -1.54 17.25 -5.60
C ILE A 141 -0.50 16.28 -6.18
N LYS A 142 0.48 15.92 -5.36
CA LYS A 142 1.54 14.97 -5.72
C LYS A 142 1.30 13.63 -5.04
N LEU A 143 1.32 12.56 -5.82
CA LEU A 143 1.35 11.18 -5.34
C LEU A 143 2.62 10.55 -5.89
N GLU A 144 3.72 10.71 -5.15
CA GLU A 144 5.04 10.23 -5.53
C GLU A 144 5.30 8.91 -4.80
N LEU A 145 5.44 7.81 -5.55
CA LEU A 145 5.84 6.50 -5.04
C LEU A 145 7.25 6.21 -5.56
N PRO A 146 8.30 6.38 -4.74
CA PRO A 146 9.67 6.18 -5.19
C PRO A 146 9.88 4.71 -5.57
N GLN A 147 10.50 4.49 -6.73
CA GLN A 147 10.97 3.17 -7.12
C GLN A 147 12.28 2.88 -6.39
N ARG A 148 12.40 1.65 -5.86
CA ARG A 148 13.60 1.17 -5.17
C ARG A 148 14.01 -0.16 -5.80
N GLU A 149 15.30 -0.36 -5.96
CA GLU A 149 15.85 -1.66 -6.34
C GLU A 149 15.88 -2.56 -5.10
N ILE A 150 15.33 -3.76 -5.24
CA ILE A 150 15.31 -4.78 -4.18
C ILE A 150 15.97 -6.03 -4.78
N PRO A 151 16.98 -6.63 -4.10
CA PRO A 151 17.63 -7.84 -4.58
C PRO A 151 16.65 -9.00 -4.83
N GLU A 152 16.88 -9.78 -5.89
CA GLU A 152 15.98 -10.84 -6.34
C GLU A 152 15.79 -11.95 -5.29
N ASP A 153 16.83 -12.26 -4.52
CA ASP A 153 16.77 -13.25 -3.45
C ASP A 153 15.89 -12.77 -2.28
N ILE A 154 15.81 -11.46 -2.04
CA ILE A 154 14.90 -10.86 -1.05
C ILE A 154 13.47 -10.88 -1.60
N LEU A 155 13.28 -10.48 -2.87
CA LEU A 155 11.96 -10.52 -3.53
C LEU A 155 11.35 -11.93 -3.52
N SER A 156 12.15 -12.95 -3.81
CA SER A 156 11.74 -14.35 -3.77
C SER A 156 11.21 -14.76 -2.39
N LYS A 157 11.88 -14.35 -1.32
CA LYS A 157 11.45 -14.63 0.06
C LYS A 157 10.21 -13.85 0.47
N ILE A 158 10.11 -12.57 0.09
CA ILE A 158 8.90 -11.77 0.30
C ILE A 158 7.71 -12.45 -0.38
N ASN A 159 7.88 -12.89 -1.63
CA ASN A 159 6.83 -13.60 -2.37
C ASN A 159 6.40 -14.88 -1.65
N GLU A 160 7.34 -15.72 -1.20
CA GLU A 160 7.01 -16.94 -0.45
C GLU A 160 6.23 -16.63 0.83
N VAL A 161 6.70 -15.67 1.65
CA VAL A 161 6.04 -15.30 2.90
C VAL A 161 4.63 -14.78 2.64
N VAL A 162 4.47 -13.86 1.69
CA VAL A 162 3.18 -13.26 1.36
C VAL A 162 2.22 -14.29 0.78
N GLN A 163 2.65 -15.12 -0.16
CA GLN A 163 1.81 -16.17 -0.76
C GLN A 163 1.35 -17.18 0.28
N ASN A 164 2.24 -17.64 1.16
CA ASN A 164 1.88 -18.60 2.21
C ASN A 164 0.81 -18.02 3.14
N ARG A 165 0.99 -16.76 3.60
CA ARG A 165 0.01 -16.09 4.46
C ARG A 165 -1.32 -15.82 3.75
N PHE A 166 -1.27 -15.39 2.49
CA PHE A 166 -2.46 -15.14 1.70
C PHE A 166 -3.26 -16.43 1.48
N ASN A 167 -2.58 -17.53 1.11
CA ASN A 167 -3.22 -18.83 0.90
C ASN A 167 -3.85 -19.37 2.18
N GLU A 168 -3.19 -19.21 3.33
CA GLU A 168 -3.74 -19.55 4.65
C GLU A 168 -5.04 -18.78 4.93
N LEU A 169 -5.03 -17.46 4.74
CA LEU A 169 -6.20 -16.60 4.96
C LEU A 169 -7.36 -16.93 4.01
N MET A 170 -7.06 -17.26 2.76
CA MET A 170 -8.05 -17.59 1.73
C MET A 170 -8.49 -19.06 1.74
N GLY A 171 -7.90 -19.90 2.61
CA GLY A 171 -8.17 -21.35 2.62
C GLY A 171 -7.75 -22.08 1.34
N ILE A 172 -6.79 -21.53 0.58
CA ILE A 172 -6.31 -22.09 -0.68
C ILE A 172 -5.29 -23.20 -0.39
N LYS A 173 -5.55 -24.41 -0.92
CA LYS A 173 -4.57 -25.51 -0.85
C LYS A 173 -3.40 -25.22 -1.81
N LYS A 174 -2.16 -25.40 -1.33
CA LYS A 174 -0.89 -25.07 -2.02
C LYS A 174 -0.75 -25.58 -3.47
N GLU A 175 -1.51 -26.58 -3.89
CA GLU A 175 -1.42 -27.18 -5.23
C GLU A 175 -1.84 -26.25 -6.37
N LEU A 176 -2.51 -25.12 -6.10
CA LEU A 176 -3.08 -24.24 -7.13
C LEU A 176 -2.17 -23.10 -7.61
N VAL A 177 -1.04 -22.83 -6.95
CA VAL A 177 -0.10 -21.79 -7.38
C VAL A 177 1.16 -22.45 -7.91
N LYS A 178 1.12 -22.92 -9.16
CA LYS A 178 2.36 -23.14 -9.91
C LYS A 178 2.92 -21.77 -10.24
N VAL A 179 3.89 -21.32 -9.45
CA VAL A 179 4.71 -20.18 -9.83
C VAL A 179 5.47 -20.60 -11.08
N GLU A 180 5.18 -19.99 -12.22
CA GLU A 180 5.99 -20.12 -13.44
C GLU A 180 7.33 -19.41 -13.23
N THR A 181 8.15 -19.91 -12.30
CA THR A 181 9.57 -19.61 -12.27
C THR A 181 10.21 -20.41 -13.40
N LYS A 182 10.26 -19.84 -14.61
CA LYS A 182 11.40 -19.98 -15.55
C LYS A 182 11.22 -19.30 -16.91
N GLU A 183 10.02 -19.06 -17.43
CA GLU A 183 9.89 -18.54 -18.81
C GLU A 183 10.16 -17.03 -18.97
N HIS A 184 10.02 -16.21 -17.92
CA HIS A 184 10.28 -14.76 -18.03
C HIS A 184 11.75 -14.36 -17.91
N ALA A 185 12.61 -15.23 -17.38
CA ALA A 185 14.05 -14.97 -17.29
C ALA A 185 14.76 -15.21 -18.63
N GLU A 186 14.30 -16.19 -19.42
CA GLU A 186 14.88 -16.49 -20.73
C GLU A 186 14.47 -15.46 -21.80
N LYS A 187 13.22 -15.00 -21.80
CA LYS A 187 12.76 -13.95 -22.76
C LYS A 187 13.42 -12.58 -22.55
N LYS A 188 13.82 -12.26 -21.32
CA LYS A 188 14.57 -11.01 -21.04
C LYS A 188 16.04 -11.11 -21.45
N LYS A 189 16.60 -12.32 -21.48
CA LYS A 189 17.96 -12.57 -21.97
C LYS A 189 18.02 -12.56 -23.50
N GLU A 190 17.05 -13.20 -24.17
CA GLU A 190 16.95 -13.18 -25.63
C GLU A 190 16.71 -11.78 -26.20
N ALA A 191 15.88 -10.95 -25.54
CA ALA A 191 15.65 -9.57 -25.97
C ALA A 191 16.88 -8.65 -25.75
N ALA A 192 17.70 -8.93 -24.73
CA ALA A 192 18.93 -8.18 -24.46
C ALA A 192 20.07 -8.58 -25.43
N ASP A 193 20.16 -9.87 -25.78
CA ASP A 193 21.13 -10.37 -26.76
C ASP A 193 20.78 -9.92 -28.21
N GLU A 194 19.48 -9.77 -28.54
CA GLU A 194 19.06 -9.20 -29.83
C GLU A 194 19.40 -7.69 -29.94
N GLU A 195 19.14 -6.88 -28.90
CA GLU A 195 19.50 -5.45 -28.89
C GLU A 195 21.02 -5.20 -28.91
N GLU A 196 21.84 -6.07 -28.28
CA GLU A 196 23.29 -5.96 -28.34
C GLU A 196 23.85 -6.38 -29.72
N SER A 197 23.19 -7.33 -30.39
CA SER A 197 23.55 -7.76 -31.75
C SER A 197 23.20 -6.73 -32.84
N GLU A 198 22.16 -5.91 -32.63
CA GLU A 198 21.80 -4.82 -33.53
C GLU A 198 22.71 -3.60 -33.33
N LYS A 199 23.10 -3.26 -32.10
CA LYS A 199 24.06 -2.17 -31.83
C LYS A 199 25.48 -2.47 -32.32
N LYS A 200 25.94 -3.73 -32.25
CA LYS A 200 27.26 -4.12 -32.80
C LYS A 200 27.34 -4.12 -34.33
N LYS A 201 26.21 -4.11 -35.06
CA LYS A 201 26.20 -4.01 -36.53
C LYS A 201 26.26 -2.57 -37.05
N GLU A 202 25.85 -1.58 -36.27
CA GLU A 202 25.93 -0.16 -36.66
C GLU A 202 27.30 0.49 -36.40
N GLU A 203 28.16 -0.08 -35.53
CA GLU A 203 29.48 0.50 -35.23
C GLU A 203 30.66 -0.08 -36.05
N THR A 204 30.45 -1.09 -36.91
CA THR A 204 31.51 -1.68 -37.76
C THR A 204 31.65 -1.08 -39.17
N GLU A 205 31.17 0.15 -39.40
CA GLU A 205 31.49 0.92 -40.61
C GLU A 205 32.10 2.29 -40.24
N LYS A 206 33.34 2.28 -39.70
CA LYS A 206 34.42 3.24 -40.03
C LYS A 206 35.71 2.99 -39.23
N THR A 207 36.77 2.69 -40.00
CA THR A 207 38.20 3.02 -39.82
C THR A 207 39.07 2.31 -38.77
N ASP A 208 39.85 1.35 -39.31
CA ASP A 208 41.28 0.97 -39.17
C ASP A 208 42.11 1.06 -37.86
N PRO A 209 43.09 0.14 -37.67
CA PRO A 209 43.66 -0.27 -36.39
C PRO A 209 45.00 0.40 -36.05
N GLN A 210 45.32 0.51 -34.76
CA GLN A 210 46.70 0.42 -34.27
C GLN A 210 46.79 -0.38 -32.96
N GLU A 211 47.87 -1.13 -32.91
CA GLU A 211 48.34 -2.11 -31.93
C GLU A 211 48.60 -1.50 -30.53
N GLU A 212 48.48 -2.29 -29.47
CA GLU A 212 49.59 -2.63 -28.56
C GLU A 212 49.13 -3.53 -27.38
N GLU A 213 50.12 -4.20 -26.80
CA GLU A 213 50.12 -5.50 -26.11
C GLU A 213 49.92 -5.44 -24.57
N ASN A 214 49.97 -6.65 -23.98
CA ASN A 214 50.34 -7.07 -22.61
C ASN A 214 49.18 -7.37 -21.64
N GLU A 215 48.98 -8.65 -21.27
CA GLU A 215 49.60 -9.39 -20.13
C GLU A 215 49.10 -8.83 -18.78
N ASP A 216 48.66 -9.55 -17.76
CA ASP A 216 48.74 -10.97 -17.41
C ASP A 216 47.85 -11.21 -16.15
N GLU A 217 47.74 -12.49 -15.80
CA GLU A 217 47.56 -13.03 -14.43
C GLU A 217 46.17 -13.21 -13.76
N LYS A 218 46.01 -14.48 -13.38
CA LYS A 218 44.99 -15.14 -12.57
C LYS A 218 44.92 -14.61 -11.12
N SER A 219 43.75 -14.74 -10.51
CA SER A 219 43.65 -15.40 -9.20
C SER A 219 42.30 -16.10 -9.06
N GLU A 220 42.37 -17.40 -8.78
CA GLU A 220 41.26 -18.23 -8.30
C GLU A 220 41.18 -18.03 -6.79
N GLU A 221 40.06 -17.54 -6.28
CA GLU A 221 39.69 -17.73 -4.87
C GLU A 221 38.30 -18.34 -4.78
N SER A 222 38.29 -19.55 -4.23
CA SER A 222 37.13 -20.31 -3.82
C SER A 222 36.55 -19.72 -2.53
N GLU A 223 35.30 -19.29 -2.55
CA GLU A 223 34.55 -18.98 -1.33
C GLU A 223 33.29 -19.84 -1.22
N GLU A 224 33.43 -20.82 -0.33
CA GLU A 224 32.47 -21.52 0.53
C GLU A 224 30.98 -21.15 0.39
N GLU A 225 30.20 -22.15 -0.04
CA GLU A 225 28.74 -22.18 0.07
C GLU A 225 28.31 -22.06 1.55
N LYS A 226 27.78 -20.90 1.94
CA LYS A 226 27.05 -20.74 3.21
C LYS A 226 25.57 -21.02 2.98
N ASP A 227 25.09 -22.04 3.69
CA ASP A 227 23.71 -22.48 3.84
C ASP A 227 22.74 -21.29 4.01
N GLY A 228 22.03 -20.98 2.92
CA GLY A 228 21.26 -19.75 2.71
C GLY A 228 19.84 -19.81 3.26
N SER A 229 19.68 -19.97 4.57
CA SER A 229 18.39 -19.69 5.22
C SER A 229 18.37 -18.24 5.72
N ILE A 230 17.78 -17.36 4.93
CA ILE A 230 17.60 -15.93 5.28
C ILE A 230 16.28 -15.80 6.05
N SER A 231 16.36 -15.14 7.19
CA SER A 231 15.35 -15.07 8.26
C SER A 231 14.32 -13.95 8.08
N LEU A 232 13.26 -13.95 8.90
CA LEU A 232 12.29 -12.82 8.94
C LEU A 232 12.95 -11.49 9.34
N ASP A 233 14.06 -11.55 10.08
CA ASP A 233 14.82 -10.38 10.50
C ASP A 233 15.53 -9.73 9.30
N ASP A 234 15.97 -10.54 8.32
CA ASP A 234 16.56 -10.04 7.09
C ASP A 234 15.52 -9.33 6.21
N ILE A 235 14.27 -9.85 6.16
CA ILE A 235 13.16 -9.17 5.46
C ILE A 235 12.81 -7.84 6.15
N ALA A 236 12.75 -7.83 7.48
CA ALA A 236 12.46 -6.62 8.26
C ALA A 236 13.51 -5.53 8.06
N SER A 237 14.79 -5.90 7.87
CA SER A 237 15.87 -4.93 7.62
C SER A 237 15.67 -4.14 6.33
N VAL A 238 15.15 -4.78 5.27
CA VAL A 238 14.82 -4.16 3.98
C VAL A 238 13.58 -3.29 4.06
N LEU A 239 12.56 -3.74 4.81
CA LEU A 239 11.33 -2.97 5.02
C LEU A 239 11.56 -1.71 5.86
N ASN A 240 12.50 -1.76 6.81
CA ASN A 240 12.80 -0.64 7.72
C ASN A 240 13.94 0.27 7.23
N GLY A 241 14.61 -0.06 6.12
CA GLY A 241 15.91 0.50 5.77
C GLY A 241 16.03 0.94 4.32
N GLY A 242 15.56 2.15 4.03
CA GLY A 242 15.97 2.97 2.90
C GLY A 242 15.72 4.42 3.25
N ARG A 243 16.70 5.04 3.93
CA ARG A 243 16.77 6.48 4.16
C ARG A 243 17.09 7.19 2.84
#